data_AF-A0A6H5HJX2-F1
#
_entry.id   AF-A0A6H5HJX2-F1
#
_cell.length_a   1.000
_cell.length_b   1.000
_cell.length_c   1.000
_cell.angle_alpha   90.00
_cell.angle_beta   90.00
_cell.angle_gamma   90.00
#
_symmetry.space_group_name_H-M   'P 1'
#
loop_
_entity.id
_entity.type
_entity.pdbx_description
1 polymer ?
#
loop_
_entity_poly.entity_id
_entity_poly.type
_entity_poly.pdbx_seq_one_letter_code
_entity_poly.pdbx_strand_id
1 'polypeptide(L)'
;MDSLYIRKTCIFAERRTFTGRFRRDGETITKYLNNLRSLAGTCEFGGSLNEHLRDQLVIGINNDTWQEQLIRDFPNNETTLKDVESAAIRMEQASDQQ
;
A
#
# COMPACT_ATOMS: atom_id res chain seq x y z
N MET A 1 26.38 26.50 19.34
CA MET A 1 25.02 26.05 19.66
C MET A 1 24.37 25.60 18.39
N ASP A 2 24.43 24.28 18.22
CA ASP A 2 23.65 23.40 17.37
C ASP A 2 23.31 23.88 15.96
N SER A 3 24.23 23.59 15.04
CA SER A 3 23.85 23.18 13.69
C SER A 3 23.05 21.87 13.84
N LEU A 4 21.76 22.03 14.18
CA LEU A 4 20.79 20.95 14.12
C LEU A 4 20.76 20.51 12.67
N TYR A 5 21.46 19.41 12.41
CA TYR A 5 21.44 18.68 11.16
C TYR A 5 19.99 18.28 10.92
N ILE A 6 19.22 19.16 10.27
CA ILE A 6 17.93 18.83 9.71
C ILE A 6 18.25 17.74 8.69
N ARG A 7 17.98 16.48 9.04
CA ARG A 7 17.95 15.40 8.05
C ARG A 7 16.93 15.85 7.02
N LYS A 8 17.42 16.38 5.90
CA LYS A 8 16.58 16.75 4.77
C LYS A 8 16.07 15.43 4.22
N THR A 9 14.85 15.06 4.61
CA THR A 9 14.18 13.85 4.11
C THR A 9 14.19 13.91 2.60
N CYS A 10 14.81 12.90 1.98
CA CYS A 10 14.82 12.80 0.53
C CYS A 10 13.49 12.19 0.11
N ILE A 11 12.51 13.02 -0.27
CA ILE A 11 11.15 12.58 -0.61
C ILE A 11 11.14 11.45 -1.64
N PHE A 12 12.03 11.49 -2.63
CA PHE A 12 12.15 10.41 -3.62
C PHE A 12 12.68 9.10 -3.03
N ALA A 13 13.54 9.14 -2.01
CA ALA A 13 14.00 7.94 -1.30
C ALA A 13 12.87 7.31 -0.47
N GLU A 14 12.07 8.15 0.20
CA GLU A 14 10.88 7.70 0.94
C GLU A 14 9.84 7.09 -0.01
N ARG A 15 9.52 7.80 -1.10
CA ARG A 15 8.59 7.31 -2.12
C ARG A 15 9.08 6.03 -2.80
N ARG A 16 10.39 5.91 -3.10
CA ARG A 16 10.98 4.66 -3.59
C ARG A 16 10.77 3.50 -2.60
N THR A 17 10.95 3.77 -1.31
CA THR A 17 10.77 2.77 -0.25
C THR A 17 9.29 2.36 -0.15
N PHE A 18 8.37 3.31 -0.24
CA PHE A 18 6.93 3.07 -0.29
C PHE A 18 6.54 2.23 -1.53
N THR A 19 6.94 2.65 -2.73
CA THR A 19 6.58 1.95 -3.98
C THR A 19 7.23 0.58 -4.11
N GLY A 20 8.40 0.40 -3.50
CA GLY A 20 9.10 -0.89 -3.47
C GLY A 20 8.60 -1.86 -2.40
N ARG A 21 7.59 -1.47 -1.60
CA ARG A 21 7.03 -2.32 -0.56
C ARG A 21 5.98 -3.25 -1.18
N PHE A 22 6.29 -4.55 -1.22
CA PHE A 22 5.36 -5.63 -1.56
C PHE A 22 4.91 -6.39 -0.32
N ARG A 23 3.68 -6.91 -0.29
CA ARG A 23 3.23 -7.83 0.76
C ARG A 23 4.19 -9.01 0.84
N ARG A 24 4.49 -9.46 2.07
CA ARG A 24 5.31 -10.67 2.30
C ARG A 24 4.43 -11.90 2.35
N ASP A 25 5.01 -13.06 2.10
CA ASP A 25 4.33 -14.34 2.32
C ASP A 25 3.89 -14.47 3.78
N GLY A 26 2.64 -14.87 3.99
CA GLY A 26 2.03 -14.95 5.32
C GLY A 26 1.77 -13.60 6.01
N GLU A 27 2.03 -12.46 5.36
CA GLU A 27 1.63 -11.16 5.88
C GLU A 27 0.16 -10.88 5.55
N THR A 28 -0.62 -10.57 6.59
CA THR A 28 -2.03 -10.24 6.40
C THR A 28 -2.21 -8.90 5.68
N ILE A 29 -3.29 -8.75 4.92
CA ILE A 29 -3.63 -7.50 4.21
C ILE A 29 -3.65 -6.29 5.17
N THR A 30 -4.26 -6.45 6.34
CA THR A 30 -4.32 -5.38 7.36
C THR A 30 -2.93 -4.98 7.84
N LYS A 31 -2.03 -5.94 8.06
CA LYS A 31 -0.65 -5.68 8.49
C LYS A 31 0.15 -4.99 7.38
N TYR A 32 -0.03 -5.46 6.14
CA TYR A 32 0.58 -4.86 4.96
C TYR A 32 0.16 -3.40 4.79
N LEU A 33 -1.14 -3.10 4.84
CA LEU A 33 -1.65 -1.74 4.69
C LEU A 33 -1.19 -0.81 5.82
N ASN A 34 -1.10 -1.31 7.07
CA ASN A 34 -0.54 -0.54 8.17
C ASN A 34 0.96 -0.21 7.99
N ASN A 35 1.72 -1.13 7.39
CA ASN A 35 3.10 -0.87 7.01
C ASN A 35 3.19 0.19 5.89
N LEU A 36 2.31 0.13 4.89
CA LEU A 36 2.22 1.17 3.86
C LEU A 36 1.88 2.54 4.45
N ARG A 37 0.92 2.62 5.38
CA ARG A 37 0.57 3.88 6.08
C ARG A 37 1.78 4.47 6.83
N SER A 38 2.58 3.61 7.48
CA SER A 38 3.80 4.04 8.16
C SER A 38 4.83 4.63 7.19
N LEU A 39 5.05 3.99 6.04
CA LEU A 39 5.98 4.48 5.01
C LEU A 39 5.48 5.75 4.31
N ALA A 40 4.17 5.87 4.11
CA ALA A 40 3.56 7.02 3.47
C ALA A 40 3.70 8.32 4.29
N GLY A 41 3.90 8.21 5.61
CA GLY A 41 4.01 9.36 6.53
C GLY A 41 5.15 10.32 6.21
N THR A 42 6.20 9.86 5.53
CA THR A 42 7.37 10.68 5.12
C THR A 42 7.38 11.02 3.63
N CYS A 43 6.38 10.57 2.88
CA CYS A 43 6.33 10.70 1.41
C CYS A 43 5.71 12.01 0.90
N GLU A 44 5.16 12.83 1.80
CA GLU A 44 4.48 14.10 1.47
C GLU A 44 3.39 13.94 0.39
N PHE A 45 2.53 12.91 0.50
CA PHE A 45 1.43 12.71 -0.46
C PHE A 45 0.29 13.73 -0.30
N GLY A 46 0.18 14.38 0.87
CA GLY A 46 -0.85 15.38 1.13
C GLY A 46 -2.25 14.83 0.94
N GLY A 47 -3.11 15.56 0.22
CA GLY A 47 -4.49 15.16 -0.06
C GLY A 47 -4.65 13.88 -0.88
N SER A 48 -3.59 13.40 -1.52
CA SER A 48 -3.59 12.19 -2.36
C SER A 48 -3.14 10.92 -1.63
N LEU A 49 -2.99 10.98 -0.30
CA LEU A 49 -2.52 9.85 0.52
C LEU A 49 -3.33 8.56 0.30
N ASN A 50 -4.66 8.65 0.33
CA ASN A 50 -5.52 7.47 0.18
C ASN A 50 -5.46 6.89 -1.24
N GLU A 51 -5.25 7.73 -2.25
CA GLU A 51 -5.05 7.29 -3.64
C GLU A 51 -3.76 6.48 -3.77
N HIS A 52 -2.64 7.01 -3.26
CA HIS A 52 -1.35 6.32 -3.29
C HIS A 52 -1.39 5.01 -2.49
N LEU A 53 -2.05 5.00 -1.32
CA LEU A 53 -2.22 3.77 -0.53
C LEU A 53 -3.06 2.73 -1.26
N ARG A 54 -4.13 3.14 -1.95
CA ARG A 54 -4.99 2.25 -2.73
C ARG A 54 -4.20 1.62 -3.87
N ASP A 55 -3.51 2.45 -4.64
CA ASP A 55 -2.77 1.98 -5.81
C ASP A 55 -1.63 1.05 -5.38
N GLN A 56 -0.89 1.42 -4.33
CA GLN A 56 0.19 0.59 -3.79
C GLN A 56 -0.32 -0.69 -3.12
N LEU A 57 -1.52 -0.68 -2.55
CA LEU A 57 -2.14 -1.88 -2.01
C LEU A 57 -2.35 -2.91 -3.13
N VAL A 58 -2.91 -2.50 -4.28
CA VAL A 58 -3.11 -3.38 -5.45
C VAL A 58 -1.77 -3.82 -6.05
N ILE A 59 -0.89 -2.87 -6.37
CA ILE A 59 0.40 -3.11 -7.04
C ILE A 59 1.32 -3.98 -6.19
N GLY A 60 1.28 -3.84 -4.87
CA GLY A 60 2.16 -4.57 -3.98
C GLY A 60 1.60 -5.90 -3.46
N ILE A 61 0.43 -6.37 -3.92
CA ILE A 61 0.00 -7.75 -3.67
C ILE A 61 0.94 -8.71 -4.38
N ASN A 62 1.62 -9.58 -3.63
CA ASN A 62 2.57 -10.57 -4.12
C ASN A 62 1.91 -11.90 -4.55
N ASN A 63 0.69 -11.84 -5.04
CA ASN A 63 -0.08 -12.97 -5.54
C ASN A 63 -0.76 -12.52 -6.84
N ASP A 64 -0.28 -13.04 -7.96
CA ASP A 64 -0.68 -12.59 -9.30
C ASP A 64 -2.19 -12.76 -9.51
N THR A 65 -2.77 -13.89 -9.08
CA THR A 65 -4.21 -14.15 -9.20
C THR A 65 -5.05 -13.10 -8.46
N TRP A 66 -4.66 -12.75 -7.23
CA TRP A 66 -5.39 -11.73 -6.45
C TRP A 66 -5.21 -10.35 -7.06
N GLN A 67 -3.99 -10.02 -7.48
CA GLN A 67 -3.68 -8.75 -8.10
C GLN A 67 -4.48 -8.54 -9.40
N GLU A 68 -4.49 -9.53 -10.29
CA GLU A 68 -5.28 -9.50 -11.52
C GLU A 68 -6.77 -9.35 -11.25
N GLN A 69 -7.29 -10.06 -10.23
CA GLN A 69 -8.68 -9.93 -9.85
C GLN A 69 -9.01 -8.52 -9.32
N LEU A 70 -8.16 -7.94 -8.47
CA LEU A 70 -8.33 -6.57 -7.97
C LEU A 70 -8.29 -5.55 -9.12
N ILE A 71 -7.39 -5.70 -10.09
CA ILE A 71 -7.30 -4.81 -11.26
C ILE A 71 -8.58 -4.90 -12.11
N ARG A 72 -9.12 -6.11 -12.28
CA ARG A 72 -10.37 -6.32 -13.03
C ARG A 72 -11.58 -5.74 -12.31
N ASP A 73 -11.65 -5.94 -11.00
CA ASP A 73 -12.78 -5.49 -10.18
C ASP A 73 -12.75 -3.96 -9.96
N PHE A 74 -11.56 -3.34 -10.04
CA PHE A 74 -11.32 -1.90 -9.82
C PHE A 74 -10.50 -1.26 -10.96
N PRO A 75 -11.08 -1.11 -12.17
CA PRO A 75 -10.33 -0.66 -13.35
C PRO A 75 -10.11 0.86 -13.42
N ASN A 76 -10.69 1.65 -12.51
CA ASN A 76 -10.66 3.10 -12.54
C ASN A 76 -10.45 3.69 -11.13
N ASN A 77 -10.34 5.02 -11.07
CA ASN A 77 -10.05 5.73 -9.82
C ASN A 77 -11.29 6.03 -8.95
N GLU A 78 -12.46 5.47 -9.27
CA GLU A 78 -13.72 5.76 -8.56
C GLU A 78 -13.82 5.01 -7.22
N THR A 79 -13.07 3.93 -7.05
CA THR A 79 -13.08 3.15 -5.81
C THR A 79 -12.16 3.70 -4.72
N THR A 80 -12.60 3.51 -3.49
CA THR A 80 -11.88 3.99 -2.32
C THR A 80 -10.86 2.95 -1.82
N LEU A 81 -9.87 3.41 -1.06
CA LEU A 81 -8.94 2.52 -0.36
C LEU A 81 -9.66 1.44 0.47
N LYS A 82 -10.79 1.80 1.10
CA LYS A 82 -11.56 0.89 1.95
C LYS A 82 -12.20 -0.24 1.15
N ASP A 83 -12.66 0.05 -0.07
CA ASP A 83 -13.30 -0.95 -0.94
C ASP A 83 -12.27 -1.99 -1.40
N VAL A 84 -11.09 -1.52 -1.81
CA VAL A 84 -9.96 -2.37 -2.22
C VAL A 84 -9.45 -3.20 -1.04
N GLU A 85 -9.27 -2.58 0.14
CA GLU A 85 -8.89 -3.28 1.38
C GLU A 85 -9.89 -4.41 1.71
N SER A 86 -11.19 -4.11 1.66
CA SER A 86 -12.23 -5.10 1.94
C SER A 86 -12.24 -6.25 0.93
N ALA A 87 -11.96 -5.98 -0.34
CA ALA A 87 -11.86 -7.01 -1.37
C ALA A 87 -10.63 -7.91 -1.17
N ALA A 88 -9.47 -7.30 -0.91
CA ALA A 88 -8.24 -8.05 -0.65
C ALA A 88 -8.36 -8.95 0.60
N ILE A 89 -9.01 -8.47 1.67
CA ILE A 89 -9.28 -9.29 2.87
C ILE A 89 -10.16 -10.49 2.56
N ARG A 90 -11.18 -10.34 1.70
CA ARG A 90 -12.03 -11.48 1.28
C ARG A 90 -11.22 -12.53 0.52
N MET A 91 -10.27 -12.11 -0.32
CA MET A 91 -9.39 -13.03 -1.05
C MET A 91 -8.46 -13.79 -0.09
N GLU A 92 -7.90 -13.10 0.90
CA GLU A 92 -7.09 -13.71 1.97
C GLU A 92 -7.87 -14.77 2.75
N GLN A 93 -9.09 -14.43 3.18
CA GLN A 93 -9.93 -15.37 3.93
C GLN A 93 -10.36 -16.59 3.10
N ALA A 94 -10.52 -16.42 1.79
CA ALA A 94 -10.85 -17.52 0.88
C ALA A 94 -9.67 -18.49 0.70
N SER A 95 -8.43 -18.00 0.73
CA SER A 95 -7.23 -18.84 0.63
C SER A 95 -6.89 -19.62 1.90
N ASP A 96 -7.26 -19.11 3.07
CA ASP A 96 -6.98 -19.78 4.35
C ASP A 96 -7.91 -20.99 4.61
N GLN A 97 -8.97 -21.15 3.80
CA GLN A 97 -9.95 -22.24 3.92
C GLN A 97 -9.60 -23.49 3.10
N GLN A 98 -8.42 -23.52 2.46
CA GLN A 98 -8.06 -24.53 1.45
C GLN A 98 -6.84 -25.37 1.82
#